data_AF-A0A975CYS9-F1
#
_entry.id   AF-A0A975CYS9-F1
#
_cell.length_a   1.000
_cell.length_b   1.000
_cell.length_c   1.000
_cell.angle_alpha   90.00
_cell.angle_beta   90.00
_cell.angle_gamma   90.00
#
_symmetry.space_group_name_H-M   'P 1'
#
loop_
_entity.id
_entity.type
_entity.pdbx_description
1 polymer ?
#
loop_
_entity_poly.entity_id
_entity_poly.type
_entity_poly.pdbx_seq_one_letter_code
_entity_poly.pdbx_strand_id
1 'polypeptide(L)'
;MTAKAVQVRLGVDQPDFGALFDDMLIEDGGMLDPARVLQPKAEAEIALVLAKDIFASDATAANVTAAALHAGAAIEKVDSRISDWKISFADTVADNGSSAFFVLGWGLTDHSQNSTVAACARAEKKTAGQRS
;
A
#
# COMPACT_ATOMS: atom_id res chain seq x y z
N MET A 1 -3.27 -3.03 -5.17
CA MET A 1 -3.64 -4.44 -5.49
C MET A 1 -2.44 -5.21 -6.06
N THR A 2 -1.84 -6.13 -5.31
CA THR A 2 -0.60 -6.86 -5.72
C THR A 2 -0.75 -8.38 -5.77
N ALA A 3 -1.84 -8.94 -5.23
CA ALA A 3 -2.08 -10.38 -5.19
C ALA A 3 -2.67 -10.91 -6.51
N LYS A 4 -2.05 -11.95 -7.10
CA LYS A 4 -2.49 -12.53 -8.38
C LYS A 4 -3.93 -13.04 -8.35
N ALA A 5 -4.37 -13.60 -7.22
CA ALA A 5 -5.73 -14.09 -7.06
C ALA A 5 -6.78 -12.96 -7.13
N VAL A 6 -6.42 -11.74 -6.71
CA VAL A 6 -7.30 -10.56 -6.79
C VAL A 6 -7.30 -10.01 -8.21
N GLN A 7 -6.13 -9.95 -8.86
CA GLN A 7 -5.99 -9.55 -10.26
C GLN A 7 -6.87 -10.40 -11.20
N VAL A 8 -6.81 -11.74 -11.06
CA VAL A 8 -7.67 -12.66 -11.84
C VAL A 8 -9.16 -12.42 -11.58
N ARG A 9 -9.55 -12.18 -10.32
CA ARG A 9 -10.96 -11.89 -9.96
C ARG A 9 -11.47 -10.62 -10.64
N LEU A 10 -10.62 -9.60 -10.76
CA LEU A 10 -10.96 -8.32 -11.38
C LEU A 10 -10.66 -8.26 -12.88
N GLY A 11 -10.16 -9.35 -13.48
CA GLY A 11 -9.90 -9.45 -14.91
C GLY A 11 -8.73 -8.60 -15.41
N VAL A 12 -7.74 -8.32 -14.56
CA VAL A 12 -6.52 -7.58 -14.93
C VAL A 12 -5.26 -8.40 -14.68
N ASP A 13 -4.16 -8.02 -15.30
CA ASP A 13 -2.84 -8.65 -15.17
C ASP A 13 -1.76 -7.71 -14.59
N GLN A 14 -2.18 -6.52 -14.17
CA GLN A 14 -1.32 -5.48 -13.62
C GLN A 14 -1.75 -5.09 -12.19
N PRO A 15 -0.81 -4.58 -11.36
CA PRO A 15 -1.16 -4.01 -10.07
C PRO A 15 -1.92 -2.68 -10.20
N ASP A 16 -2.57 -2.29 -9.11
CA ASP A 16 -3.15 -0.94 -8.91
C ASP A 16 -2.29 -0.12 -7.93
N PHE A 17 -2.33 1.21 -8.04
CA PHE A 17 -1.65 2.16 -7.17
C PHE A 17 -2.59 3.30 -6.74
N GLY A 18 -2.35 3.83 -5.54
CA GLY A 18 -3.03 5.00 -5.00
C GLY A 18 -2.01 6.02 -4.46
N ALA A 19 -2.43 7.27 -4.32
CA ALA A 19 -1.66 8.30 -3.66
C ALA A 19 -1.89 8.26 -2.14
N LEU A 20 -0.81 8.40 -1.38
CA LEU A 20 -0.84 8.58 0.06
C LEU A 20 -0.60 10.05 0.39
N PHE A 21 -1.40 10.61 1.29
CA PHE A 21 -1.30 11.98 1.77
C PHE A 21 -0.82 12.02 3.23
N ASP A 22 -0.33 13.16 3.67
CA ASP A 22 0.19 13.37 5.03
C ASP A 22 -0.86 13.13 6.11
N ASP A 23 -2.10 13.56 5.86
CA ASP A 23 -3.25 13.39 6.75
C ASP A 23 -3.83 11.97 6.84
N MET A 24 -3.30 11.04 6.02
CA MET A 24 -3.60 9.60 6.06
C MET A 24 -2.70 8.83 7.03
N LEU A 25 -1.63 9.43 7.55
CA LEU A 25 -0.76 8.77 8.51
C LEU A 25 -1.47 8.64 9.87
N ILE A 26 -1.46 7.43 10.40
CA ILE A 26 -1.77 7.13 11.79
C ILE A 26 -0.44 6.75 12.47
N GLU A 27 -0.14 7.39 13.59
CA GLU A 27 1.04 7.07 14.39
C GLU A 27 1.03 5.59 14.83
N ASP A 28 2.20 4.99 15.03
CA ASP A 28 2.28 3.63 15.56
C ASP A 28 1.69 3.57 16.97
N GLY A 29 0.77 2.63 17.21
CA GLY A 29 -0.06 2.58 18.41
C GLY A 29 -1.19 3.62 18.48
N GLY A 30 -1.35 4.45 17.43
CA GLY A 30 -2.39 5.46 17.31
C GLY A 30 -3.79 4.88 17.09
N MET A 31 -4.80 5.73 17.26
CA MET A 31 -6.22 5.36 17.12
C MET A 31 -6.84 6.05 15.90
N LEU A 32 -7.62 5.29 15.13
CA LEU A 32 -8.44 5.82 14.05
C LEU A 32 -9.87 6.02 14.55
N ASP A 33 -10.39 7.24 14.37
CA ASP A 33 -11.81 7.51 14.59
C ASP A 33 -12.65 6.75 13.54
N PRO A 34 -13.54 5.83 13.96
CA PRO A 34 -14.41 5.09 13.04
C PRO A 34 -15.30 6.00 12.17
N ALA A 35 -15.58 7.24 12.58
CA ALA A 35 -16.35 8.19 11.79
C ALA A 35 -15.61 8.70 10.54
N ARG A 36 -14.30 8.48 10.45
CA ARG A 36 -13.46 8.88 9.29
C ARG A 36 -13.42 7.84 8.17
N VAL A 37 -14.11 6.72 8.33
CA VAL A 37 -14.10 5.58 7.40
C VAL A 37 -15.51 5.03 7.16
N LEU A 38 -15.71 4.38 6.02
CA LEU A 38 -17.00 3.85 5.59
C LEU A 38 -17.10 2.33 5.82
N GLN A 39 -16.16 1.58 5.25
CA GLN A 39 -16.15 0.11 5.17
C GLN A 39 -14.71 -0.44 5.31
N PRO A 40 -13.95 -0.05 6.35
CA PRO A 40 -12.50 -0.23 6.40
C PRO A 40 -12.09 -1.71 6.46
N LYS A 41 -10.95 -2.03 5.83
CA LYS A 41 -10.22 -3.30 5.98
C LYS A 41 -8.73 -3.00 6.24
N ALA A 42 -8.06 -3.91 6.94
CA ALA A 42 -6.63 -3.79 7.26
C ALA A 42 -5.81 -4.79 6.44
N GLU A 43 -4.73 -4.33 5.82
CA GLU A 43 -3.75 -5.15 5.12
C GLU A 43 -2.35 -4.94 5.71
N ALA A 44 -1.59 -6.03 5.83
CA ALA A 44 -0.20 -5.99 6.29
C ALA A 44 0.73 -5.91 5.07
N GLU A 45 1.59 -4.90 5.07
CA GLU A 45 2.36 -4.47 3.92
C GLU A 45 3.84 -4.24 4.30
N ILE A 46 4.72 -4.22 3.30
CA ILE A 46 6.08 -3.67 3.46
C ILE A 46 6.08 -2.28 2.84
N ALA A 47 6.48 -1.27 3.63
CA ALA A 47 6.65 0.08 3.13
C ALA A 47 8.12 0.41 2.85
N LEU A 48 8.36 1.17 1.78
CA LEU A 48 9.67 1.67 1.39
C LEU A 48 9.71 3.20 1.51
N VAL A 49 10.76 3.70 2.15
CA VAL A 49 11.11 5.13 2.15
C VAL A 49 12.24 5.34 1.17
N LEU A 50 12.11 6.27 0.23
CA LEU A 50 13.15 6.55 -0.75
C LEU A 50 14.02 7.74 -0.29
N ALA A 51 15.34 7.62 -0.46
CA ALA A 51 16.30 8.72 -0.29
C ALA A 51 16.61 9.45 -1.61
N LYS A 52 16.16 8.90 -2.74
CA LYS A 52 16.39 9.48 -4.07
C LYS A 52 15.23 9.18 -5.00
N ASP A 53 15.00 10.08 -5.94
CA ASP A 53 13.99 9.93 -6.97
C ASP A 53 14.32 8.78 -7.93
N ILE A 54 13.28 8.17 -8.49
CA ILE A 54 13.37 7.16 -9.54
C ILE A 54 12.63 7.68 -10.77
N PHE A 55 13.36 8.13 -11.79
CA PHE A 55 12.78 8.68 -13.02
C PHE A 55 12.70 7.69 -14.19
N ALA A 56 13.29 6.50 -14.03
CA ALA A 56 13.32 5.49 -15.09
C ALA A 56 11.93 4.89 -15.32
N SER A 57 11.41 4.99 -16.54
CA SER A 57 10.12 4.38 -16.94
C SER A 57 10.17 2.84 -16.92
N ASP A 58 11.37 2.26 -16.98
CA ASP A 58 11.67 0.83 -16.94
C ASP A 58 12.45 0.45 -15.67
N ALA A 59 12.18 1.16 -14.56
CA ALA A 59 12.85 0.94 -13.28
C ALA A 59 12.87 -0.54 -12.87
N THR A 60 14.05 -1.04 -12.58
CA THR A 60 14.27 -2.41 -12.11
C THR A 60 14.20 -2.49 -10.59
N ALA A 61 14.03 -3.70 -10.04
CA ALA A 61 14.14 -3.93 -8.60
C ALA A 61 15.49 -3.43 -8.02
N ALA A 62 16.58 -3.52 -8.78
CA ALA A 62 17.87 -2.98 -8.35
C ALA A 62 17.88 -1.45 -8.27
N ASN A 63 17.16 -0.75 -9.16
CA ASN A 63 16.99 0.70 -9.08
C ASN A 63 16.22 1.09 -7.82
N VAL A 64 15.12 0.38 -7.52
CA VAL A 64 14.31 0.60 -6.32
C VAL A 64 15.11 0.35 -5.04
N THR A 65 15.80 -0.80 -4.95
CA THR A 65 16.65 -1.13 -3.80
C THR A 65 17.75 -0.10 -3.60
N ALA A 66 18.39 0.36 -4.67
CA ALA A 66 19.42 1.38 -4.57
C ALA A 66 18.86 2.75 -4.14
N ALA A 67 17.55 3.00 -4.33
CA ALA A 67 16.88 4.24 -3.95
C ALA A 67 16.27 4.20 -2.56
N ALA A 68 15.99 3.01 -2.04
CA ALA A 68 15.43 2.82 -0.71
C ALA A 68 16.42 3.27 0.38
N LEU A 69 15.94 4.18 1.23
CA LEU A 69 16.56 4.53 2.51
C LEU A 69 16.23 3.49 3.58
N HIS A 70 14.98 3.03 3.59
CA HIS A 70 14.45 2.16 4.62
C HIS A 70 13.34 1.27 4.07
N ALA A 71 13.21 0.08 4.67
CA ALA A 71 12.12 -0.85 4.44
C ALA A 71 11.64 -1.39 5.80
N GLY A 72 10.34 -1.48 6.00
CA GLY A 72 9.80 -2.06 7.22
C GLY A 72 8.33 -2.44 7.13
N ALA A 73 7.78 -2.86 8.27
CA ALA A 73 6.38 -3.24 8.39
C ALA A 73 5.43 -2.02 8.36
N ALA A 74 4.37 -2.12 7.57
CA ALA A 74 3.30 -1.15 7.54
C ALA A 74 1.94 -1.85 7.63
N ILE A 75 0.93 -1.10 8.05
CA ILE A 75 -0.46 -1.49 7.91
C ILE A 75 -1.14 -0.47 7.02
N GLU A 76 -1.71 -0.93 5.91
CA GLU A 76 -2.64 -0.13 5.12
C GLU A 76 -4.06 -0.36 5.63
N LYS A 77 -4.78 0.73 5.86
CA LYS A 77 -6.24 0.73 6.02
C LYS A 77 -6.82 1.14 4.69
N VAL A 78 -7.38 0.15 4.00
CA VAL A 78 -8.14 0.38 2.78
C VAL A 78 -9.60 0.64 3.13
N ASP A 79 -10.24 1.53 2.40
CA ASP A 79 -11.64 1.88 2.56
C ASP A 79 -12.27 2.13 1.20
N SER A 80 -13.52 1.71 1.03
CA SER A 80 -14.22 1.82 -0.25
C SER A 80 -15.38 2.79 -0.17
N ARG A 81 -15.40 3.75 -1.11
CA ARG A 81 -16.54 4.66 -1.31
C ARG A 81 -17.64 4.02 -2.18
N ILE A 82 -17.43 2.77 -2.58
CA ILE A 82 -18.36 1.98 -3.39
C ILE A 82 -19.06 0.96 -2.49
N SER A 83 -20.38 0.91 -2.60
CA SER A 83 -21.22 0.11 -1.71
C SER A 83 -20.86 -1.37 -1.75
N ASP A 84 -20.83 -1.99 -0.56
CA ASP A 84 -20.64 -3.43 -0.35
C ASP A 84 -19.34 -4.00 -0.95
N TRP A 85 -18.32 -3.17 -1.21
CA TRP A 85 -17.09 -3.59 -1.90
C TRP A 85 -17.36 -4.25 -3.27
N LYS A 86 -18.45 -3.87 -3.96
CA LYS A 86 -18.77 -4.34 -5.32
C LYS A 86 -17.98 -3.54 -6.35
N ILE A 87 -16.66 -3.71 -6.31
CA ILE A 87 -15.69 -2.95 -7.09
C ILE A 87 -15.22 -3.71 -8.34
N SER A 88 -15.13 -3.01 -9.46
CA SER A 88 -14.28 -3.37 -10.60
C SER A 88 -12.86 -2.80 -10.44
N PHE A 89 -11.97 -3.06 -11.40
CA PHE A 89 -10.65 -2.39 -11.41
C PHE A 89 -10.75 -0.88 -11.65
N ALA A 90 -11.60 -0.44 -12.58
CA ALA A 90 -11.78 0.99 -12.86
C ALA A 90 -12.32 1.73 -11.64
N ASP A 91 -13.18 1.06 -10.88
CA ASP A 91 -13.69 1.53 -9.60
C ASP A 91 -12.58 1.74 -8.58
N THR A 92 -11.65 0.79 -8.40
CA THR A 92 -10.54 0.99 -7.45
C THR A 92 -9.61 2.11 -7.87
N VAL A 93 -9.32 2.23 -9.16
CA VAL A 93 -8.49 3.33 -9.70
C VAL A 93 -9.15 4.69 -9.47
N ALA A 94 -10.44 4.81 -9.81
CA ALA A 94 -11.21 6.03 -9.56
C ALA A 94 -11.29 6.35 -8.06
N ASP A 95 -11.25 5.30 -7.22
CA ASP A 95 -11.26 5.36 -5.78
C ASP A 95 -9.85 5.36 -5.16
N ASN A 96 -8.85 5.95 -5.83
CA ASN A 96 -7.48 6.12 -5.31
C ASN A 96 -6.87 4.82 -4.74
N GLY A 97 -7.03 3.69 -5.44
CA GLY A 97 -6.57 2.38 -4.97
C GLY A 97 -7.31 1.86 -3.73
N SER A 98 -8.46 2.44 -3.38
CA SER A 98 -9.14 2.27 -2.09
C SER A 98 -8.28 2.66 -0.88
N SER A 99 -7.22 3.46 -1.06
CA SER A 99 -6.39 3.92 0.06
C SER A 99 -7.18 4.89 0.95
N ALA A 100 -6.95 4.80 2.26
CA ALA A 100 -7.58 5.69 3.25
C ALA A 100 -6.62 6.11 4.37
N PHE A 101 -5.95 5.15 5.03
CA PHE A 101 -5.00 5.43 6.10
C PHE A 101 -3.84 4.45 6.07
N PHE A 102 -2.73 4.81 6.69
CA PHE A 102 -1.61 3.88 6.87
C PHE A 102 -0.87 4.10 8.20
N VAL A 103 -0.22 3.04 8.68
CA VAL A 103 0.64 3.04 9.87
C VAL A 103 2.01 2.53 9.45
N LEU A 104 3.07 3.18 9.93
CA LEU A 104 4.45 2.72 9.76
C LEU A 104 4.98 2.19 11.09
N GLY A 105 5.35 0.91 11.14
CA GLY A 105 5.75 0.21 12.37
C GLY A 105 7.15 0.53 12.89
N TRP A 106 7.71 1.67 12.51
CA TRP A 106 9.05 2.11 12.95
C TRP A 106 9.10 3.58 13.37
N GLY A 107 7.95 4.24 13.55
CA GLY A 107 7.87 5.59 14.11
C GLY A 107 8.77 6.59 13.40
N LEU A 108 8.53 6.87 12.10
CA LEU A 108 9.17 8.01 11.43
C LEU A 108 8.78 9.27 12.19
N THR A 109 9.71 9.76 13.00
CA THR A 109 9.53 10.92 13.89
C THR A 109 10.00 12.21 13.25
N ASP A 110 10.49 12.16 12.00
CA ASP A 110 10.95 13.32 11.27
C ASP A 110 10.51 13.31 9.80
N HIS A 111 9.38 13.97 9.53
CA HIS A 111 8.89 14.25 8.17
C HIS A 111 9.66 15.40 7.47
N SER A 112 10.63 16.05 8.14
CA SER A 112 11.38 17.19 7.59
C SER A 112 12.52 16.78 6.65
N GLN A 113 12.93 15.52 6.68
CA GLN A 113 13.79 14.96 5.64
C GLN A 113 12.90 14.64 4.44
N ASN A 114 13.13 15.32 3.31
CA ASN A 114 12.51 15.17 1.98
C ASN A 114 12.47 13.70 1.50
N SER A 115 11.73 12.83 2.18
CA SER A 115 11.74 11.39 2.01
C SER A 115 10.33 10.93 1.74
N THR A 116 10.13 10.39 0.54
CA THR A 116 8.83 9.95 0.05
C THR A 116 8.59 8.51 0.50
N VAL A 117 7.44 8.26 1.14
CA VAL A 117 6.92 6.90 1.33
C VAL A 117 6.38 6.45 -0.03
N ALA A 118 7.04 5.47 -0.66
CA ALA A 118 6.87 5.23 -2.09
C ALA A 118 5.99 4.04 -2.45
N ALA A 119 5.73 3.11 -1.54
CA ALA A 119 4.90 1.95 -1.84
C ALA A 119 4.51 1.18 -0.59
N CYS A 120 3.31 0.60 -0.59
CA CYS A 120 2.97 -0.60 0.18
C CYS A 120 2.95 -1.80 -0.78
N ALA A 121 3.74 -2.84 -0.48
CA ALA A 121 3.74 -4.09 -1.23
C ALA A 121 3.41 -5.29 -0.34
N ARG A 122 2.36 -6.02 -0.72
CA ARG A 122 1.87 -7.20 0.00
C ARG A 122 2.88 -8.32 -0.06
N ALA A 123 3.29 -8.83 1.10
CA ALA A 123 4.09 -10.05 1.18
C ALA A 123 3.19 -11.28 0.95
N GLU A 124 3.28 -11.92 -0.22
CA GLU A 124 2.66 -13.24 -0.43
C GLU A 124 3.48 -14.31 0.33
N LYS A 125 2.89 -14.92 1.36
CA LYS A 125 3.44 -16.17 1.91
C LYS A 125 3.35 -17.25 0.84
N LYS A 126 4.48 -17.72 0.30
CA LYS A 126 4.53 -19.02 -0.36
C LYS A 126 4.18 -20.07 0.67
N THR A 127 2.98 -20.63 0.61
CA THR A 127 2.62 -21.81 1.39
C THR A 127 3.49 -22.97 0.89
N ALA A 128 4.49 -23.35 1.68
CA ALA A 128 5.28 -24.54 1.41
C ALA A 128 4.38 -25.78 1.59
N GLY A 129 4.09 -26.46 0.49
CA GLY A 129 3.71 -27.87 0.47
C GLY A 129 2.21 -28.19 0.61
N GLN A 130 1.57 -28.45 -0.53
CA GLN A 130 0.58 -29.53 -0.64
C GLN A 130 0.97 -30.37 -1.85
N ARG A 131 1.59 -31.53 -1.57
CA ARG A 131 1.65 -32.65 -2.51
C ARG A 131 0.41 -33.51 -2.26
N SER A 132 -0.31 -33.83 -3.32
CA SER A 132 -1.07 -35.08 -3.46
C SER A 132 -0.45 -35.86 -4.60
#